data_AF-A0A318UFK9-F1
#
_entry.id   AF-A0A318UFK9-F1
#
_cell.length_a   1.000
_cell.length_b   1.000
_cell.length_c   1.000
_cell.angle_alpha   90.00
_cell.angle_beta   90.00
_cell.angle_gamma   90.00
#
_symmetry.space_group_name_H-M   'P 1'
#
loop_
_entity.id
_entity.type
_entity.pdbx_description
1 polymer ?
#
loop_
_entity_poly.entity_id
_entity_poly.type
_entity_poly.pdbx_seq_one_letter_code
_entity_poly.pdbx_strand_id
1 'polypeptide(L)'
;MNFNLAFYATAALAGIAVVYLITTLRKASAYNMPFFKALNPNYTARVHELAQVKASLQPIITEMETRQMSSFILLWKAKFEKGTFSEQDVKDLNQQIADGNKAQVDGILSLHPNARSRFNEINAALEAATKAAELQQAEAETELA
;
A
#
# COMPACT_ATOMS: atom_id res chain seq x y z
N MET A 1 60.36 3.33 -7.48
CA MET A 1 59.85 4.71 -7.49
C MET A 1 58.31 4.79 -7.42
N ASN A 2 57.62 3.82 -6.80
CA ASN A 2 56.14 3.80 -6.67
C ASN A 2 55.65 3.98 -5.22
N PHE A 3 56.53 3.82 -4.22
CA PHE A 3 56.16 3.97 -2.82
C PHE A 3 55.78 5.40 -2.45
N ASN A 4 56.52 6.40 -2.94
CA ASN A 4 56.20 7.80 -2.67
C ASN A 4 54.86 8.19 -3.31
N LEU A 5 54.61 7.76 -4.55
CA LEU A 5 53.34 8.04 -5.25
C LEU A 5 52.15 7.37 -4.55
N ALA A 6 52.28 6.09 -4.16
CA ALA A 6 51.26 5.38 -3.40
C ALA A 6 51.02 6.04 -2.04
N PHE A 7 52.09 6.43 -1.33
CA PHE A 7 51.99 7.13 -0.05
C PHE A 7 51.27 8.48 -0.17
N TYR A 8 51.62 9.30 -1.18
CA TYR A 8 50.93 10.58 -1.43
C TYR A 8 49.47 10.37 -1.84
N ALA A 9 49.16 9.35 -2.65
CA ALA A 9 47.79 9.02 -3.03
C ALA A 9 46.95 8.56 -1.82
N THR A 10 47.50 7.70 -0.97
CA THR A 10 46.83 7.25 0.27
C THR A 10 46.63 8.42 1.24
N ALA A 11 47.62 9.29 1.41
CA ALA A 11 47.51 10.48 2.24
C ALA A 11 46.43 11.45 1.74
N ALA A 12 46.33 11.64 0.41
CA ALA A 12 45.29 12.47 -0.19
C ALA A 12 43.88 11.88 0.02
N LEU A 13 43.71 10.57 -0.21
CA LEU A 13 42.44 9.88 0.04
C LEU A 13 42.04 9.94 1.51
N ALA A 14 42.99 9.75 2.43
CA ALA A 14 42.76 9.89 3.86
C ALA A 14 42.32 11.32 4.23
N GLY A 15 42.95 12.34 3.65
CA GLY A 15 42.56 13.74 3.84
C GLY A 15 41.13 14.02 3.39
N ILE A 16 40.76 13.56 2.19
CA ILE A 16 39.39 13.70 1.66
C ILE A 16 38.38 12.96 2.56
N ALA A 17 38.71 11.76 3.01
CA ALA A 17 37.86 10.99 3.92
C ALA A 17 37.64 11.71 5.26
N VAL A 18 38.67 12.33 5.82
CA VAL A 18 38.58 13.09 7.07
C VAL A 18 37.69 14.33 6.89
N VAL A 19 37.88 15.11 5.81
CA VAL A 19 37.03 16.26 5.52
C VAL A 19 35.57 15.83 5.37
N TYR A 20 35.33 14.74 4.64
CA TYR A 20 34.00 14.19 4.45
C TYR A 20 33.35 13.73 5.77
N LEU A 21 34.11 13.04 6.63
CA LEU A 21 33.66 12.64 7.96
C LEU A 21 33.29 13.84 8.83
N ILE A 22 34.08 14.91 8.83
CA ILE A 22 33.79 16.13 9.57
C ILE A 22 32.49 16.76 9.09
N THR A 23 32.28 16.86 7.77
CA THR A 23 31.01 17.41 7.23
C THR A 23 29.81 16.54 7.61
N THR A 24 29.98 15.22 7.61
CA THR A 24 28.95 14.26 8.01
C THR A 24 28.61 14.40 9.49
N LEU A 25 29.61 14.51 10.37
CA LEU A 25 29.42 14.69 11.81
C LEU A 25 28.72 16.02 12.12
N ARG A 26 29.11 17.11 11.44
CA ARG A 26 28.43 18.41 11.56
C ARG A 26 26.96 18.31 11.16
N LYS A 27 26.67 17.63 10.04
CA LYS A 27 25.30 17.41 9.57
C LYS A 27 24.49 16.53 10.54
N ALA A 28 25.08 15.45 11.05
CA ALA A 28 24.44 14.58 12.04
C ALA A 28 24.08 15.33 13.32
N SER A 29 25.01 16.14 13.84
CA SER A 29 24.81 16.93 15.06
C SER A 29 23.81 18.08 14.83
N ALA A 30 23.93 18.83 13.74
CA ALA A 30 23.08 19.99 13.47
C ALA A 30 21.59 19.63 13.31
N TYR A 31 21.29 18.48 12.71
CA TYR A 31 19.92 18.04 12.44
C TYR A 31 19.46 16.89 13.35
N ASN A 32 20.24 16.60 14.41
CA ASN A 32 20.03 15.45 15.31
C ASN A 32 19.72 14.14 14.56
N MET A 33 20.42 13.94 13.43
CA MET A 33 20.20 12.86 12.49
C MET A 33 21.14 11.69 12.80
N PRO A 34 20.67 10.43 12.67
CA PRO A 34 21.55 9.27 12.78
C PRO A 34 22.74 9.35 11.82
N PHE A 35 23.95 9.09 12.33
CA PHE A 35 25.20 9.21 11.57
C PHE A 35 25.18 8.43 10.24
N PHE A 36 24.65 7.20 10.24
CA PHE A 36 24.53 6.38 9.03
C PHE A 36 23.67 7.02 7.95
N LYS A 37 22.64 7.80 8.34
CA LYS A 37 21.81 8.55 7.39
C LYS A 37 22.53 9.81 6.92
N ALA A 38 23.28 10.47 7.80
CA ALA A 38 24.08 11.64 7.45
C ALA A 38 25.20 11.32 6.44
N LEU A 39 25.78 10.11 6.50
CA LEU A 39 26.75 9.58 5.53
C LEU A 39 26.19 9.48 4.11
N ASN A 40 24.88 9.44 3.92
CA ASN A 40 24.30 9.45 2.60
C ASN A 40 24.22 10.90 2.08
N PRO A 41 24.93 11.25 0.98
CA PRO A 41 24.88 12.60 0.44
C PRO A 41 23.48 13.02 -0.01
N ASN A 42 22.65 12.07 -0.47
CA ASN A 42 21.29 12.32 -0.95
C ASN A 42 20.27 12.47 0.20
N TYR A 43 20.64 12.12 1.43
CA TYR A 43 19.74 12.21 2.58
C TYR A 43 19.89 13.58 3.25
N THR A 44 19.07 14.54 2.84
CA THR A 44 19.13 15.93 3.34
C THR A 44 18.36 16.12 4.64
N ALA A 45 18.49 17.30 5.27
CA ALA A 45 17.71 17.67 6.46
C ALA A 45 16.19 17.56 6.21
N ARG A 46 15.72 18.05 5.06
CA ARG A 46 14.31 17.97 4.66
C ARG A 46 13.81 16.53 4.56
N VAL A 47 14.62 15.62 4.01
CA VAL A 47 14.28 14.20 3.92
C VAL A 47 14.21 13.57 5.31
N HIS A 48 15.06 14.04 6.23
CA HIS A 48 15.03 13.58 7.62
C HIS A 48 13.77 14.04 8.35
N GLU A 49 13.40 15.31 8.24
CA GLU A 49 12.18 15.86 8.82
C GLU A 49 10.95 15.13 8.29
N LEU A 50 10.86 14.91 6.98
CA LEU A 50 9.76 14.13 6.37
C LEU A 50 9.71 12.70 6.91
N ALA A 51 10.87 12.06 7.12
CA ALA A 51 10.92 10.73 7.70
C ALA A 51 10.46 10.71 9.17
N GLN A 52 10.78 11.75 9.95
CA GLN A 52 10.30 11.89 11.33
C GLN A 52 8.79 12.13 11.37
N VAL A 53 8.27 13.03 10.53
CA VAL A 53 6.83 13.30 10.42
C VAL A 53 6.08 12.05 9.96
N LYS A 54 6.61 11.34 8.96
CA LYS A 54 6.04 10.06 8.54
C LYS A 54 6.03 9.05 9.69
N ALA A 55 7.14 8.94 10.42
CA ALA A 55 7.24 8.03 11.56
C ALA A 55 6.27 8.40 12.69
N SER A 56 6.02 9.69 12.95
CA SER A 56 5.05 10.11 13.96
C SER A 56 3.60 9.91 13.52
N LEU A 57 3.31 9.98 12.23
CA LEU A 57 1.98 9.73 11.68
C LEU A 57 1.69 8.25 11.46
N GLN A 58 2.72 7.41 11.30
CA GLN A 58 2.58 5.99 11.03
C GLN A 58 1.68 5.26 12.05
N PRO A 59 1.80 5.48 13.38
CA PRO A 59 0.91 4.85 14.35
C PRO A 59 -0.56 5.25 14.15
N ILE A 60 -0.81 6.52 13.84
CA ILE A 60 -2.17 7.04 13.61
C ILE A 60 -2.75 6.41 12.34
N ILE A 61 -1.97 6.36 11.26
CA ILE A 61 -2.37 5.72 10.00
C ILE A 61 -2.70 4.25 10.24
N THR A 62 -1.82 3.52 10.90
CA THR A 62 -2.01 2.10 11.21
C THR A 62 -3.23 1.88 12.12
N GLU A 63 -3.50 2.76 13.08
CA GLU A 63 -4.71 2.68 13.90
C GLU A 63 -5.97 2.92 13.06
N MET A 64 -5.97 3.93 12.18
CA MET A 64 -7.11 4.19 11.28
C MET A 64 -7.37 3.01 10.35
N GLU A 65 -6.33 2.46 9.72
CA GLU A 65 -6.42 1.26 8.86
C GLU A 65 -6.95 0.06 9.66
N THR A 66 -6.47 -0.13 10.89
CA THR A 66 -6.93 -1.21 11.77
C THR A 66 -8.40 -1.04 12.15
N ARG A 67 -8.84 0.18 12.49
CA ARG A 67 -10.24 0.48 12.81
C ARG A 67 -11.15 0.31 11.59
N GLN A 68 -10.70 0.73 10.42
CA GLN A 68 -11.43 0.56 9.17
C GLN A 68 -11.59 -0.93 8.86
N MET A 69 -10.51 -1.71 8.95
CA MET A 69 -10.53 -3.16 8.78
C MET A 69 -11.43 -3.84 9.79
N SER A 70 -11.35 -3.49 11.08
CA SER A 70 -12.20 -4.09 12.11
C SER A 70 -13.67 -3.80 11.85
N SER A 71 -13.99 -2.58 11.41
CA SER A 71 -15.36 -2.18 11.09
C SER A 71 -15.90 -2.93 9.87
N PHE A 72 -15.07 -3.07 8.83
CA PHE A 72 -15.38 -3.91 7.67
C PHE A 72 -15.68 -5.35 8.10
N ILE A 73 -14.80 -5.96 8.90
CA ILE A 73 -14.96 -7.34 9.35
C ILE A 73 -16.25 -7.52 10.17
N LEU A 74 -16.49 -6.63 11.14
CA LEU A 74 -17.67 -6.71 12.00
C LEU A 74 -18.97 -6.54 11.21
N LEU A 75 -19.01 -5.60 10.27
CA LEU A 75 -20.18 -5.38 9.41
C LEU A 75 -20.53 -6.65 8.62
N TRP A 76 -19.56 -7.19 7.89
CA TRP A 76 -19.77 -8.33 7.00
C TRP A 76 -20.04 -9.60 7.77
N LYS A 77 -19.29 -9.86 8.85
CA LYS A 77 -19.57 -10.95 9.77
C LYS A 77 -21.01 -10.90 10.29
N ALA A 78 -21.47 -9.72 10.74
CA ALA A 78 -22.83 -9.57 11.24
C ALA A 78 -23.89 -9.84 10.15
N LYS A 79 -23.66 -9.40 8.90
CA LYS A 79 -24.55 -9.69 7.77
C LYS A 79 -24.60 -11.17 7.44
N PHE A 80 -23.45 -11.86 7.50
CA PHE A 80 -23.36 -13.29 7.22
C PHE A 80 -24.02 -14.14 8.31
N GLU A 81 -23.79 -13.82 9.58
CA GLU A 81 -24.38 -14.55 10.72
C GLU A 81 -25.88 -14.34 10.83
N LYS A 82 -26.39 -13.14 10.52
CA LYS A 82 -27.83 -12.85 10.54
C LYS A 82 -28.56 -13.28 9.26
N GLY A 83 -27.83 -13.73 8.24
CA GLY A 83 -28.39 -14.14 6.95
C GLY A 83 -28.97 -12.99 6.11
N THR A 84 -28.66 -11.73 6.45
CA THR A 84 -29.17 -10.52 5.77
C THR A 84 -28.33 -10.13 4.54
N PHE A 85 -27.65 -11.10 3.94
CA PHE A 85 -26.77 -10.89 2.78
C PHE A 85 -27.59 -10.83 1.49
N SER A 86 -27.44 -9.75 0.74
CA SER A 86 -28.29 -9.37 -0.41
C SER A 86 -27.50 -9.19 -1.71
N GLU A 87 -28.20 -8.94 -2.82
CA GLU A 87 -27.56 -8.65 -4.11
C GLU A 87 -26.76 -7.34 -4.10
N GLN A 88 -27.27 -6.31 -3.41
CA GLN A 88 -26.55 -5.04 -3.25
C GLN A 88 -25.22 -5.24 -2.53
N ASP A 89 -25.20 -6.12 -1.54
CA ASP A 89 -23.98 -6.45 -0.80
C ASP A 89 -22.90 -7.09 -1.67
N VAL A 90 -23.31 -7.91 -2.65
CA VAL A 90 -22.39 -8.51 -3.62
C VAL A 90 -21.82 -7.45 -4.55
N LYS A 91 -22.63 -6.48 -4.99
CA LYS A 91 -22.16 -5.32 -5.76
C LYS A 91 -21.16 -4.48 -4.96
N ASP A 92 -21.44 -4.22 -3.69
CA ASP A 92 -20.54 -3.47 -2.81
C ASP A 92 -19.20 -4.21 -2.61
N LEU A 93 -19.24 -5.54 -2.42
CA LEU A 93 -18.03 -6.37 -2.32
C LEU A 93 -17.25 -6.43 -3.64
N ASN A 94 -17.94 -6.51 -4.78
CA ASN A 94 -17.31 -6.45 -6.11
C ASN A 94 -16.65 -5.09 -6.37
N GLN A 95 -17.27 -4.00 -5.91
CA GLN A 95 -16.66 -2.68 -5.98
C GLN A 95 -15.39 -2.62 -5.14
N GLN A 96 -15.40 -3.18 -3.92
CA GLN A 96 -14.19 -3.30 -3.09
C GLN A 96 -13.09 -4.12 -3.77
N ILE A 97 -13.45 -5.18 -4.51
CA ILE A 97 -12.49 -5.93 -5.32
C ILE A 97 -11.91 -5.06 -6.44
N ALA A 98 -12.75 -4.30 -7.14
CA ALA A 98 -12.33 -3.38 -8.22
C ALA A 98 -11.43 -2.25 -7.71
N ASP A 99 -11.68 -1.76 -6.49
CA ASP A 99 -10.87 -0.74 -5.82
C ASP A 99 -9.52 -1.28 -5.29
N GLY A 100 -9.25 -2.59 -5.47
CA GLY A 100 -7.98 -3.24 -5.12
C GLY A 100 -7.98 -3.98 -3.78
N ASN A 101 -9.10 -4.03 -3.04
CA ASN A 101 -9.21 -4.68 -1.73
C ASN A 101 -9.54 -6.18 -1.80
N LYS A 102 -9.23 -6.84 -2.93
CA LYS A 102 -9.55 -8.26 -3.17
C LYS A 102 -9.13 -9.19 -2.03
N ALA A 103 -7.92 -9.03 -1.50
CA ALA A 103 -7.42 -9.87 -0.41
C ALA A 103 -8.27 -9.79 0.87
N GLN A 104 -8.85 -8.62 1.16
CA GLN A 104 -9.70 -8.42 2.34
C GLN A 104 -11.06 -9.12 2.16
N VAL A 105 -11.63 -8.99 0.96
CA VAL A 105 -12.90 -9.63 0.57
C VAL A 105 -12.74 -11.15 0.54
N ASP A 106 -11.69 -11.66 -0.09
CA ASP A 106 -11.37 -13.09 -0.10
C ASP A 106 -11.13 -13.63 1.32
N GLY A 107 -10.43 -12.86 2.15
CA GLY A 107 -10.18 -13.19 3.55
C GLY A 107 -11.49 -13.38 4.32
N ILE A 108 -12.42 -12.43 4.24
CA ILE A 108 -13.67 -12.54 4.99
C ILE A 108 -14.60 -13.62 4.45
N LEU A 109 -14.65 -13.81 3.12
CA LEU A 109 -15.44 -14.89 2.51
C LEU A 109 -14.84 -16.27 2.84
N SER A 110 -13.52 -16.38 3.03
CA SER A 110 -12.88 -17.65 3.42
C SER A 110 -13.27 -18.10 4.84
N LEU A 111 -13.55 -17.16 5.74
CA LEU A 111 -13.99 -17.42 7.11
C LEU A 111 -15.48 -17.83 7.19
N HIS A 112 -16.26 -17.56 6.15
CA HIS A 112 -17.70 -17.84 6.11
C HIS A 112 -18.08 -18.62 4.84
N PRO A 113 -17.92 -19.96 4.82
CA PRO A 113 -18.13 -20.79 3.63
C PRO A 113 -19.52 -20.63 2.99
N ASN A 114 -20.56 -20.51 3.83
CA ASN A 114 -21.94 -20.31 3.37
C ASN A 114 -22.12 -18.95 2.68
N ALA A 115 -21.47 -17.91 3.19
CA ALA A 115 -21.49 -16.58 2.57
C ALA A 115 -20.74 -16.60 1.23
N ARG A 116 -19.64 -17.35 1.14
CA ARG A 116 -18.91 -17.56 -0.11
C ARG A 116 -19.75 -18.23 -1.18
N SER A 117 -20.52 -19.27 -0.84
CA SER A 117 -21.44 -19.91 -1.78
C SER A 117 -22.47 -18.91 -2.30
N ARG A 118 -23.14 -18.20 -1.40
CA ARG A 118 -24.15 -17.19 -1.76
C ARG A 118 -23.57 -16.04 -2.58
N PHE A 119 -22.37 -15.58 -2.25
CA PHE A 119 -21.67 -14.57 -3.03
C PHE A 119 -21.43 -15.05 -4.46
N ASN A 120 -20.92 -16.28 -4.64
CA ASN A 120 -20.69 -16.84 -5.96
C ASN A 120 -21.98 -17.03 -6.76
N GLU A 121 -23.04 -17.52 -6.12
CA GLU A 121 -24.36 -17.72 -6.75
C GLU A 121 -24.95 -16.41 -7.26
N ILE A 122 -24.99 -15.39 -6.40
CA ILE A 122 -25.50 -14.06 -6.75
C ILE A 122 -24.60 -13.40 -7.80
N ASN A 123 -23.27 -13.51 -7.66
CA ASN A 123 -22.34 -12.93 -8.61
C ASN A 123 -22.48 -13.55 -10.01
N ALA A 124 -22.65 -14.87 -10.09
CA ALA A 124 -22.91 -15.55 -11.35
C ALA A 124 -24.25 -15.11 -11.99
N ALA A 125 -25.29 -14.91 -11.17
CA ALA A 125 -26.56 -14.38 -11.65
C ALA A 125 -26.43 -12.95 -12.19
N LEU A 126 -25.65 -12.10 -11.51
CA LEU A 126 -25.36 -10.73 -11.95
C LEU A 126 -24.59 -10.70 -13.27
N GLU A 127 -23.52 -11.49 -13.40
CA GLU A 127 -22.74 -11.59 -14.63
C GLU A 127 -23.58 -12.07 -15.82
N ALA A 128 -24.48 -13.04 -15.58
CA ALA A 128 -25.42 -13.52 -16.60
C ALA A 128 -26.40 -12.42 -17.04
N ALA A 129 -26.93 -11.64 -16.09
CA ALA A 129 -27.82 -10.53 -16.37
C ALA A 129 -27.13 -9.39 -17.14
N THR A 130 -25.88 -9.05 -16.79
CA THR A 130 -25.09 -8.04 -17.52
C THR A 130 -24.83 -8.46 -18.96
N LYS A 131 -24.40 -9.71 -19.19
CA LYS A 131 -24.19 -10.24 -20.55
C LYS A 131 -25.46 -10.26 -21.39
N ALA A 132 -26.61 -10.60 -20.78
CA ALA A 132 -27.89 -10.56 -21.47
C ALA A 132 -28.30 -9.14 -21.87
N ALA A 133 -28.03 -8.15 -21.02
CA ALA A 133 -28.30 -6.74 -21.31
C ALA A 133 -27.39 -6.20 -22.42
N GLU A 134 -26.11 -6.57 -22.44
CA GLU A 134 -25.15 -6.20 -23.49
C GLU A 134 -25.55 -6.77 -24.86
N LEU A 135 -26.02 -8.03 -24.90
CA LEU A 135 -26.52 -8.65 -26.13
C LEU A 135 -27.76 -7.96 -26.68
N GLN A 136 -28.70 -7.56 -25.82
CA GLN A 136 -29.90 -6.81 -26.24
C GLN A 136 -29.57 -5.41 -26.76
N GLN A 137 -28.56 -4.73 -26.17
CA GLN A 137 -28.10 -3.43 -26.66
C GLN A 137 -27.39 -3.55 -28.00
N ALA A 138 -26.55 -4.57 -28.19
CA ALA A 138 -25.88 -4.83 -29.45
C ALA A 138 -26.87 -5.17 -30.59
N GLU A 139 -27.90 -5.97 -30.31
CA GLU A 139 -28.97 -6.27 -31.28
C GLU A 139 -29.77 -5.02 -31.65
N ALA A 140 -30.11 -4.16 -30.68
CA ALA A 140 -30.82 -2.91 -30.92
C ALA A 140 -29.99 -1.89 -31.74
N GLU A 141 -28.67 -1.84 -31.55
CA GLU A 141 -27.77 -1.00 -32.35
C GLU A 141 -27.58 -1.54 -33.78
N THR A 142 -27.72 -2.86 -33.98
CA THR A 142 -27.59 -3.49 -35.30
C THR A 142 -28.88 -3.36 -36.14
N GLU A 143 -30.06 -3.25 -35.53
CA GLU A 143 -31.33 -3.01 -36.23
C GLU A 143 -31.56 -1.53 -36.61
N LEU A 144 -30.78 -0.60 -36.04
CA LEU A 144 -30.84 0.85 -36.29
C LEU A 144 -29.81 1.36 -37.33
N ALA A 145 -28.95 0.48 -37.85
CA ALA A 145 -27.91 0.78 -38.86
C ALA A 145 -28.30 0.26 -40.26
#